data_AF-A0A2M7KC64-F1
#
_entry.id   AF-A0A2M7KC64-F1
#
_cell.length_a   1.000
_cell.length_b   1.000
_cell.length_c   1.000
_cell.angle_alpha   90.00
_cell.angle_beta   90.00
_cell.angle_gamma   90.00
#
_symmetry.space_group_name_H-M   'P 1'
#
loop_
_entity.id
_entity.type
_entity.pdbx_description
1 polymer ?
#
loop_
_entity_poly.entity_id
_entity_poly.type
_entity_poly.pdbx_seq_one_letter_code
_entity_poly.pdbx_strand_id
1 'polypeptide(L)' 'MKNKGKKIFDAVLMVREIRDAMFKKATDPNFDQKEFDRIKAKWSKLLELQEKSSSHKVELT' A
#
# COMPACT_ATOMS: atom_id res chain seq x y z
N MET A 1 13.20 -11.87 22.41
CA MET A 1 12.84 -11.78 20.98
C MET A 1 12.27 -10.41 20.70
N LYS A 2 12.89 -9.60 19.81
CA LYS A 2 12.37 -8.26 19.49
C LYS A 2 10.99 -8.42 18.86
N ASN A 3 9.94 -7.89 19.50
CA ASN A 3 8.60 -7.75 18.92
C ASN A 3 8.69 -6.81 17.70
N LYS A 4 9.12 -7.36 16.56
CA LYS A 4 8.97 -6.72 15.26
C LYS A 4 7.46 -6.67 15.03
N GLY A 5 6.87 -5.50 15.30
CA GLY A 5 5.45 -5.26 15.01
C GLY A 5 5.19 -5.70 13.57
N LYS A 6 4.12 -6.47 13.35
CA LYS A 6 3.76 -6.95 12.02
C LYS A 6 3.68 -5.73 11.09
N LYS A 7 4.57 -5.66 10.11
CA LYS A 7 4.57 -4.61 9.07
C LYS A 7 3.48 -4.96 8.07
N ILE A 8 2.40 -4.18 8.06
CA ILE A 8 1.25 -4.40 7.17
C ILE A 8 1.33 -3.56 5.90
N PHE A 9 2.12 -2.49 5.92
CA PHE A 9 2.42 -1.66 4.75
C PHE A 9 3.82 -1.96 4.22
N ASP A 10 3.95 -2.35 2.96
CA ASP A 10 5.22 -2.56 2.27
C ASP A 10 5.39 -1.59 1.09
N ALA A 11 6.25 -0.59 1.29
CA ALA A 11 6.53 0.43 0.29
C ALA A 11 7.11 -0.15 -1.02
N VAL A 12 7.90 -1.23 -0.96
CA VAL A 12 8.51 -1.82 -2.16
C VAL A 12 7.44 -2.50 -3.02
N LEU A 13 6.53 -3.24 -2.38
CA LEU A 13 5.41 -3.87 -3.06
C LEU A 13 4.44 -2.82 -3.63
N MET A 14 4.17 -1.76 -2.88
CA MET A 14 3.35 -0.63 -3.36
C MET A 14 3.92 -0.03 -4.66
N VAL A 15 5.20 0.35 -4.66
CA VAL A 15 5.83 0.97 -5.83
C VAL A 15 5.80 0.02 -7.03
N ARG A 16 6.03 -1.28 -6.81
CA ARG A 16 5.96 -2.29 -7.87
C ARG A 16 4.54 -2.39 -8.47
N GLU A 17 3.50 -2.51 -7.64
CA GLU A 17 2.11 -2.59 -8.11
C GLU A 17 1.68 -1.31 -8.86
N ILE A 18 2.06 -0.14 -8.36
CA ILE A 18 1.76 1.14 -9.04
C ILE A 18 2.47 1.21 -10.39
N ARG A 19 3.76 0.88 -10.45
CA ARG A 19 4.54 0.87 -11.69
C ARG A 19 3.94 -0.09 -12.71
N ASP A 20 3.61 -1.31 -12.30
CA ASP A 20 3.07 -2.33 -13.18
C ASP A 20 1.70 -1.91 -13.73
N ALA A 21 0.86 -1.26 -12.91
CA ALA A 21 -0.42 -0.70 -13.36
C ALA A 21 -0.26 0.52 -14.29
N MET A 22 0.75 1.38 -14.05
CA MET A 22 1.07 2.46 -14.99
C MET A 22 1.55 1.92 -16.34
N PHE A 23 2.37 0.86 -16.33
CA PHE A 23 2.81 0.20 -17.55
C PHE A 23 1.62 -0.38 -18.32
N LYS A 24 0.76 -1.16 -17.65
CA LYS A 24 -0.47 -1.69 -18.25
C LYS A 24 -1.34 -0.59 -18.84
N LYS A 25 -1.55 0.52 -18.12
CA LYS A 25 -2.32 1.67 -18.62
C LYS A 25 -1.75 2.25 -19.92
N ALA A 26 -0.42 2.25 -20.08
CA ALA A 26 0.23 2.76 -21.28
C ALA A 26 0.20 1.76 -22.45
N THR A 27 0.17 0.46 -22.18
CA THR A 27 0.32 -0.59 -23.20
C THR A 27 -0.98 -1.32 -23.55
N ASP A 28 -1.97 -1.35 -22.66
CA ASP A 28 -3.22 -2.07 -22.85
C ASP A 28 -4.35 -1.10 -23.25
N PRO A 29 -4.88 -1.18 -24.48
CA PRO A 29 -5.98 -0.35 -24.93
C PRO A 29 -7.30 -0.62 -24.19
N ASN A 30 -7.44 -1.76 -23.52
CA ASN A 30 -8.62 -2.14 -22.73
C ASN A 30 -8.41 -1.96 -21.23
N PHE A 31 -7.39 -1.20 -20.81
CA PHE A 31 -7.05 -1.03 -19.40
C PHE A 31 -8.25 -0.54 -18.57
N ASP A 32 -8.61 -1.29 -17.54
CA ASP A 32 -9.62 -0.87 -16.57
C ASP A 32 -9.05 0.22 -15.67
N GLN A 33 -9.46 1.47 -15.90
CA GLN A 33 -9.02 2.60 -15.10
C GLN A 33 -9.32 2.43 -13.60
N LYS A 34 -10.34 1.62 -13.23
CA LYS A 34 -10.68 1.30 -11.84
C LYS A 34 -9.65 0.36 -11.19
N GLU A 35 -8.85 -0.39 -11.95
CA GLU A 35 -7.73 -1.17 -11.40
C GLU A 35 -6.74 -0.24 -10.69
N PHE A 36 -6.40 0.88 -11.32
CA PHE A 36 -5.45 1.84 -10.75
C PHE A 36 -5.97 2.50 -9.47
N ASP A 37 -7.25 2.85 -9.43
CA ASP A 37 -7.87 3.46 -8.25
C ASP A 37 -7.97 2.46 -7.09
N ARG A 38 -8.25 1.18 -7.38
CA ARG A 38 -8.23 0.09 -6.37
C ARG A 38 -6.84 -0.11 -5.77
N ILE A 39 -5.78 -0.06 -6.59
CA ILE A 39 -4.40 -0.17 -6.11
C ILE A 39 -4.07 0.99 -5.16
N LYS A 40 -4.39 2.23 -5.55
CA LYS A 40 -4.19 3.41 -4.68
C LYS A 40 -4.95 3.26 -3.35
N ALA A 41 -6.25 2.95 -3.41
CA ALA A 41 -7.08 2.82 -2.22
C ALA A 41 -6.58 1.72 -1.26
N LYS A 42 -6.14 0.57 -1.81
CA LYS A 42 -5.52 -0.51 -1.03
C LYS A 42 -4.31 0.00 -0.25
N TRP A 43 -3.36 0.66 -0.92
CA TRP A 43 -2.11 1.08 -0.28
C TRP A 43 -2.29 2.26 0.67
N SER A 44 -3.19 3.20 0.37
CA SER A 44 -3.60 4.24 1.33
C SER A 44 -4.17 3.64 2.61
N LYS A 45 -5.09 2.67 2.50
CA LYS A 45 -5.66 2.00 3.67
C LYS A 45 -4.61 1.24 4.49
N LEU A 46 -3.67 0.56 3.84
CA LEU A 46 -2.60 -0.16 4.53
C LEU A 46 -1.65 0.79 5.27
N LEU A 47 -1.34 1.95 4.67
CA LEU A 47 -0.53 2.99 5.30
C LEU A 47 -1.24 3.55 6.54
N GLU A 48 -2.51 3.95 6.41
CA GLU A 48 -3.31 4.45 7.54
C GLU A 48 -3.38 3.45 8.70
N LEU A 49 -3.58 2.16 8.40
CA LEU A 49 -3.61 1.12 9.43
C LEU A 49 -2.24 0.96 10.12
N GLN A 50 -1.15 1.07 9.37
CA GLN A 50 0.21 0.98 9.90
C GLN A 50 0.51 2.19 10.80
N GLU A 51 0.11 3.39 10.39
CA GLU A 51 0.26 4.63 11.15
C GLU A 51 -0.56 4.59 12.43
N LYS A 52 -1.84 4.23 12.38
CA LYS A 52 -2.69 4.03 13.56
C LYS A 52 -2.09 3.03 14.55
N SER A 53 -1.58 1.91 14.04
CA SER A 53 -0.91 0.90 14.87
C SER A 53 0.40 1.39 15.48
N SER A 54 1.11 2.30 14.79
CA SER A 54 2.35 2.91 15.28
C SER A 54 2.07 3.97 16.34
N SER A 55 1.06 4.83 16.13
CA SER A 55 0.63 5.87 17.08
C SER A 55 0.13 5.28 18.39
N HIS A 56 -0.71 4.24 18.36
CA HIS A 56 -1.18 3.55 19.58
C HIS A 56 -0.02 2.92 20.38
N LYS A 57 1.08 2.56 19.72
CA LYS A 57 2.25 1.96 20.38
C LYS A 57 3.12 3.00 21.08
N VAL A 58 3.03 4.27 20.70
CA VAL A 58 3.76 5.40 21.31
C VAL A 58 3.04 5.92 22.57
N GLU A 59 1.71 5.88 22.61
CA GLU A 59 0.93 6.33 23.78
C GLU A 59 0.97 5.35 24.97
N LEU A 60 1.39 4.11 24.76
CA LEU A 60 1.44 3.04 25.78
C LEU A 60 2.86 2.75 26.30
N THR A 61 3.86 3.55 25.92
CA THR A 61 5.26 3.45 26.37
C THR A 61 5.72 4.73 27.02
#